data_AF-A0A9P5A9H1-F1
#
_entry.id   AF-A0A9P5A9H1-F1
#
_cell.length_a   1.000
_cell.length_b   1.000
_cell.length_c   1.000
_cell.angle_alpha   90.00
_cell.angle_beta   90.00
_cell.angle_gamma   90.00
#
_symmetry.space_group_name_H-M   'P 1'
#
loop_
_entity.id
_entity.type
_entity.pdbx_description
1 polymer ?
#
loop_
_entity_poly.entity_id
_entity_poly.type
_entity_poly.pdbx_seq_one_letter_code
_entity_poly.pdbx_strand_id
1 'polypeptide(L)'
;MAESTIISSMVLEPPDQEDKKNSWDLFPWKDFPGYTQSQRCASTSSWIWQFGYDIEKSDDDTKRRWVCKVCVDSRRPNPHLAASSGTQNAEIHLWNDHKVCNPSGRWKPPSKAKEKIPSRNIAEKMKLNTRDAREKQIANQIIGRFDRLFF
;
A
#
# COMPACT_ATOMS: atom_id res chain seq x y z
N MET A 1 -17.92 15.67 69.92
CA MET A 1 -17.45 16.60 68.88
C MET A 1 -16.28 15.92 68.18
N ALA A 2 -16.50 15.41 66.97
CA ALA A 2 -15.44 14.91 66.10
C ALA A 2 -15.90 15.22 64.68
N GLU A 3 -15.31 16.25 64.11
CA GLU A 3 -15.55 16.74 62.76
C GLU A 3 -14.77 15.84 61.80
N SER A 4 -15.48 15.13 60.92
CA SER A 4 -14.85 14.30 59.89
C SER A 4 -14.69 15.14 58.62
N THR A 5 -13.44 15.53 58.37
CA THR A 5 -12.96 16.26 57.20
C THR A 5 -13.28 15.53 55.89
N ILE A 6 -13.89 16.27 54.96
CA ILE A 6 -14.20 15.85 53.59
C ILE A 6 -12.88 15.76 52.80
N ILE A 7 -12.51 14.55 52.36
CA ILE A 7 -11.47 14.38 51.33
C ILE A 7 -12.15 14.49 49.97
N SER A 8 -12.09 15.70 49.40
CA SER A 8 -12.49 16.01 48.04
C SER A 8 -11.53 15.31 47.07
N SER A 9 -11.94 14.16 46.55
CA SER A 9 -11.22 13.41 45.54
C SER A 9 -11.20 14.21 44.24
N MET A 10 -10.06 14.83 43.94
CA MET A 10 -9.77 15.46 42.65
C MET A 10 -9.75 14.36 41.59
N VAL A 11 -10.87 14.20 40.88
CA VAL A 11 -10.92 13.47 39.63
C VAL A 11 -10.08 14.28 38.64
N LEU A 12 -8.87 13.80 38.37
CA LEU A 12 -8.08 14.25 37.23
C LEU A 12 -8.87 13.92 35.97
N GLU A 13 -9.50 14.92 35.39
CA GLU A 13 -10.07 14.83 34.05
C GLU A 13 -8.92 14.51 33.07
N PRO A 14 -9.03 13.45 32.25
CA PRO A 14 -8.00 13.11 31.28
C PRO A 14 -7.87 14.24 30.25
N PRO A 15 -6.64 14.58 29.82
CA PRO A 15 -6.38 15.71 28.95
C PRO A 15 -7.00 15.50 27.56
N ASP A 16 -7.63 16.55 27.06
CA ASP A 16 -7.91 16.84 25.65
C ASP A 16 -8.19 15.62 24.75
N GLN A 17 -9.47 15.25 24.66
CA GLN A 17 -10.01 14.76 23.39
C GLN A 17 -10.21 15.96 22.47
N GLU A 18 -9.09 16.60 22.09
CA GLU A 18 -9.01 17.59 21.01
C GLU A 18 -9.75 17.01 19.79
N ASP A 19 -10.61 17.82 19.19
CA ASP A 19 -11.44 17.53 18.02
C ASP A 19 -10.79 16.53 17.05
N LYS A 20 -11.14 15.24 17.18
CA LYS A 20 -10.97 14.28 16.08
C LYS A 20 -11.98 14.67 15.00
N LYS A 21 -11.70 15.75 14.27
CA LYS A 21 -12.26 15.94 12.93
C LYS A 21 -12.09 14.60 12.21
N ASN A 22 -13.19 14.05 11.72
CA ASN A 22 -13.12 12.80 10.99
C ASN A 22 -12.12 13.04 9.86
N SER A 23 -11.09 12.21 9.76
CA SER A 23 -10.05 12.31 8.72
C SER A 23 -10.65 12.51 7.32
N TRP A 24 -11.86 11.99 7.09
CA TRP A 24 -12.63 12.10 5.86
C TRP A 24 -13.20 13.49 5.54
N ASP A 25 -13.35 14.39 6.52
CA ASP A 25 -13.85 15.76 6.30
C ASP A 25 -12.85 16.60 5.49
N LEU A 26 -11.57 16.24 5.55
CA LEU A 26 -10.49 16.87 4.80
C LEU A 26 -10.25 16.23 3.43
N PHE A 27 -10.91 15.11 3.15
CA PHE A 27 -10.68 14.38 1.91
C PHE A 27 -11.27 15.14 0.70
N PRO A 28 -10.51 15.35 -0.38
CA PRO A 28 -10.95 16.18 -1.49
C PRO A 28 -11.83 15.39 -2.48
N TRP A 29 -13.06 15.02 -2.06
CA TRP A 29 -14.00 14.25 -2.88
C TRP A 29 -14.25 14.82 -4.28
N LYS A 30 -14.15 16.14 -4.44
CA LYS A 30 -14.26 16.83 -5.73
C LYS A 30 -13.26 16.32 -6.79
N ASP A 31 -12.09 15.85 -6.36
CA ASP A 31 -11.02 15.37 -7.25
C ASP A 31 -11.19 13.86 -7.55
N PHE A 32 -12.15 13.21 -6.88
CA PHE A 32 -12.46 11.78 -7.00
C PHE A 32 -13.96 11.55 -7.29
N PRO A 33 -14.50 12.05 -8.42
CA PRO A 33 -15.91 11.88 -8.75
C PRO A 33 -16.28 10.41 -8.96
N GLY A 34 -17.41 9.99 -8.38
CA GLY A 34 -17.89 8.61 -8.44
C GLY A 34 -17.16 7.64 -7.51
N TYR A 35 -16.26 8.13 -6.66
CA TYR A 35 -15.69 7.35 -5.56
C TYR A 35 -16.40 7.65 -4.24
N THR A 36 -16.50 6.63 -3.41
CA THR A 36 -17.00 6.71 -2.05
C THR A 36 -16.01 6.04 -1.10
N GLN A 37 -16.18 6.26 0.20
CA GLN A 37 -15.42 5.52 1.21
C GLN A 37 -15.72 4.02 1.08
N SER A 38 -14.69 3.18 1.08
CA SER A 38 -14.88 1.73 0.99
C SER A 38 -15.53 1.19 2.25
N GLN A 39 -16.57 0.37 2.07
CA GLN A 39 -17.24 -0.33 3.17
C GLN A 39 -16.38 -1.49 3.72
N ARG A 40 -15.32 -1.90 3.00
CA ARG A 40 -14.45 -3.03 3.35
C ARG A 40 -13.26 -2.64 4.23
N CYS A 41 -13.33 -1.49 4.89
CA CYS A 41 -12.26 -0.91 5.72
C CYS A 41 -11.70 -1.85 6.81
N ALA A 42 -12.42 -2.92 7.19
CA ALA A 42 -11.99 -3.91 8.18
C ALA A 42 -11.06 -5.03 7.64
N SER A 43 -10.95 -5.19 6.30
CA SER A 43 -10.20 -6.29 5.67
C SER A 43 -8.75 -5.97 5.31
N THR A 44 -8.29 -4.75 5.58
CA THR A 44 -7.00 -4.23 5.14
C THR A 44 -5.93 -4.39 6.22
N SER A 45 -5.29 -5.56 6.22
CA SER A 45 -4.29 -5.96 7.24
C SER A 45 -2.93 -5.26 7.13
N SER A 46 -2.67 -4.47 6.08
CA SER A 46 -1.37 -3.83 5.88
C SER A 46 -1.24 -2.51 6.64
N TRP A 47 -0.06 -2.25 7.22
CA TRP A 47 0.23 -1.04 7.99
C TRP A 47 0.03 0.27 7.19
N ILE A 48 0.17 0.22 5.86
CA ILE A 48 0.00 1.37 4.97
C ILE A 48 -1.40 2.00 5.03
N TRP A 49 -2.41 1.24 5.47
CA TRP A 49 -3.79 1.74 5.60
C TRP A 49 -3.95 2.72 6.77
N GLN A 50 -3.00 2.74 7.71
CA GLN A 50 -2.90 3.83 8.70
C GLN A 50 -2.65 5.18 8.01
N PHE A 51 -1.92 5.17 6.89
CA PHE A 51 -1.51 6.35 6.13
C PHE A 51 -2.28 6.58 4.83
N GLY A 52 -3.39 5.88 4.60
CA GLY A 52 -4.22 6.15 3.42
C GLY A 52 -5.70 6.07 3.66
N TYR A 53 -6.41 6.78 2.78
CA TYR A 53 -7.84 6.69 2.60
C TYR A 53 -8.15 5.54 1.66
N ASP A 54 -9.18 4.79 2.01
CA ASP A 54 -9.66 3.66 1.26
C ASP A 54 -10.94 4.03 0.52
N ILE A 55 -10.83 4.18 -0.80
CA ILE A 55 -11.94 4.60 -1.64
C ILE A 55 -12.25 3.52 -2.68
N GLU A 56 -13.52 3.37 -3.02
CA GLU A 56 -13.99 2.47 -4.06
C GLU A 56 -14.93 3.20 -5.00
N LYS A 57 -15.01 2.74 -6.25
CA LYS A 57 -15.91 3.34 -7.23
C LYS A 57 -17.33 2.81 -6.96
N SER A 58 -18.32 3.71 -6.95
CA SER A 58 -19.73 3.36 -6.69
C SER A 58 -20.27 2.26 -7.62
N ASP A 59 -19.77 2.24 -8.85
CA ASP A 59 -20.28 1.38 -9.92
C ASP A 59 -19.48 0.08 -10.07
N ASP A 60 -18.33 -0.03 -9.41
CA ASP A 60 -17.38 -1.13 -9.60
C ASP A 60 -16.47 -1.30 -8.37
N ASP A 61 -16.82 -2.28 -7.53
CA ASP A 61 -16.10 -2.62 -6.31
C ASP A 61 -14.69 -3.19 -6.57
N THR A 62 -14.39 -3.61 -7.81
CA THR A 62 -13.05 -4.05 -8.21
C THR A 62 -12.07 -2.87 -8.33
N LYS A 63 -12.58 -1.64 -8.44
CA LYS A 63 -11.79 -0.41 -8.60
C LYS A 63 -11.50 0.28 -7.26
N ARG A 64 -11.04 -0.48 -6.28
CA ARG A 64 -10.60 0.03 -4.96
C ARG A 64 -9.21 0.67 -5.04
N ARG A 65 -9.05 1.84 -4.42
CA ARG A 65 -7.84 2.66 -4.44
C ARG A 65 -7.42 3.02 -3.01
N TRP A 66 -6.12 3.07 -2.81
CA TRP A 66 -5.49 3.70 -1.64
C TRP A 66 -5.07 5.11 -2.03
N VAL A 67 -5.45 6.12 -1.25
CA VAL A 67 -5.04 7.52 -1.44
C VAL A 67 -4.24 8.00 -0.24
N CYS A 68 -3.07 8.59 -0.47
CA CYS A 68 -2.15 8.98 0.61
C CYS A 68 -2.75 10.08 1.51
N LYS A 69 -2.91 9.78 2.81
CA LYS A 69 -3.38 10.75 3.83
C LYS A 69 -2.43 11.94 3.94
N VAL A 70 -1.12 11.68 4.04
CA VAL A 70 -0.12 12.74 4.21
C VAL A 70 -0.12 13.72 3.04
N CYS A 71 -0.35 13.24 1.81
CA CYS A 71 -0.52 14.11 0.64
C CYS A 71 -1.77 14.98 0.71
N VAL A 72 -2.89 14.40 1.14
CA VAL A 72 -4.17 15.10 1.31
C VAL A 72 -4.07 16.15 2.42
N ASP A 73 -3.52 15.78 3.57
CA ASP A 73 -3.36 16.67 4.73
C ASP A 73 -2.42 17.84 4.40
N SER A 74 -1.38 17.59 3.59
CA SER A 74 -0.48 18.62 3.05
C SER A 74 -1.10 19.47 1.92
N ARG A 75 -2.37 19.25 1.58
CA ARG A 75 -3.11 19.89 0.48
C ARG A 75 -2.36 19.88 -0.85
N ARG A 76 -1.70 18.77 -1.18
CA ARG A 76 -1.05 18.63 -2.48
C ARG A 76 -2.10 18.62 -3.59
N PRO A 77 -1.86 19.31 -4.72
CA PRO A 77 -2.85 19.41 -5.80
C PRO A 77 -3.20 18.05 -6.42
N ASN A 78 -2.27 17.10 -6.40
CA ASN A 78 -2.48 15.73 -6.88
C ASN A 78 -1.99 14.75 -5.81
N PRO A 79 -2.85 14.33 -4.86
CA PRO A 79 -2.46 13.35 -3.86
C PRO A 79 -2.16 11.99 -4.53
N HIS A 80 -1.13 11.30 -4.03
CA HIS A 80 -0.73 10.03 -4.61
C HIS A 80 -1.82 8.96 -4.42
N LEU A 81 -2.03 8.16 -5.47
CA LEU A 81 -3.01 7.08 -5.50
C LEU A 81 -2.34 5.78 -5.94
N ALA A 82 -2.71 4.69 -5.28
CA ALA A 82 -2.25 3.34 -5.58
C ALA A 82 -3.45 2.38 -5.69
N ALA A 83 -3.29 1.29 -6.44
CA ALA A 83 -4.30 0.23 -6.46
C ALA A 83 -4.35 -0.48 -5.11
N SER A 84 -5.54 -0.78 -4.60
CA SER A 84 -5.67 -1.52 -3.34
C SER A 84 -5.16 -2.96 -3.43
N SER A 85 -5.11 -3.55 -4.63
CA SER A 85 -4.64 -4.92 -4.87
C SER A 85 -3.11 -5.08 -4.79
N GLY A 86 -2.35 -3.98 -4.67
CA GLY A 86 -0.89 -4.01 -4.54
C GLY A 86 -0.37 -2.87 -3.66
N THR A 87 0.00 -3.18 -2.42
CA THR A 87 0.42 -2.18 -1.43
C THR A 87 1.83 -1.65 -1.64
N GLN A 88 2.65 -2.31 -2.46
CA GLN A 88 4.05 -1.94 -2.67
C GLN A 88 4.21 -0.51 -3.22
N ASN A 89 3.32 -0.07 -4.12
CA ASN A 89 3.37 1.29 -4.65
C ASN A 89 3.10 2.34 -3.57
N ALA A 90 2.16 2.06 -2.66
CA ALA A 90 1.89 2.92 -1.51
C ALA A 90 3.09 2.96 -0.55
N GLU A 91 3.70 1.81 -0.27
CA GLU A 91 4.91 1.73 0.58
C GLU A 91 6.09 2.53 0.00
N ILE A 92 6.35 2.40 -1.30
CA ILE A 92 7.39 3.15 -2.01
C ILE A 92 7.16 4.65 -1.90
N HIS A 93 5.91 5.09 -2.11
CA HIS A 93 5.54 6.49 -2.02
C HIS A 93 5.72 7.02 -0.59
N LEU A 94 5.21 6.30 0.41
CA LEU A 94 5.36 6.68 1.82
C LEU A 94 6.83 6.86 2.21
N TRP A 95 7.72 5.99 1.74
CA TRP A 95 9.15 6.14 1.98
C TRP A 95 9.77 7.31 1.22
N ASN A 96 9.57 7.38 -0.10
CA ASN A 96 10.26 8.35 -0.94
C ASN A 96 9.82 9.78 -0.64
N ASP A 97 8.51 10.00 -0.51
CA ASP A 97 7.90 11.32 -0.39
C ASP A 97 7.73 11.78 1.06
N HIS A 98 7.48 10.84 1.98
CA HIS A 98 7.12 11.16 3.37
C HIS A 98 8.10 10.60 4.41
N LYS A 99 9.12 9.84 3.98
CA LYS A 99 10.11 9.17 4.87
C LYS A 99 9.46 8.28 5.92
N VAL A 100 8.23 7.82 5.67
CA VAL A 100 7.51 6.88 6.54
C VAL A 100 8.01 5.48 6.25
N CYS A 101 8.50 4.80 7.28
CA CYS A 101 8.98 3.42 7.21
C CYS A 101 7.95 2.45 7.79
N ASN A 102 7.99 1.20 7.32
CA ASN A 102 7.21 0.13 7.94
C ASN A 102 7.64 -0.01 9.42
N PRO A 103 6.71 0.02 10.38
CA PRO A 103 7.01 -0.10 11.82
C PRO A 103 7.72 -1.41 12.19
N SER A 104 7.66 -2.44 11.34
CA SER A 104 8.41 -3.69 11.53
C SER A 104 9.92 -3.56 11.27
N GLY A 105 10.41 -2.41 10.79
CA GLY A 105 11.83 -2.11 10.57
C GLY A 105 12.49 -2.90 9.42
N ARG A 106 11.75 -3.76 8.72
CA ARG A 106 12.27 -4.67 7.68
C ARG A 106 12.08 -4.17 6.24
N TRP A 107 11.81 -2.88 6.03
CA TRP A 107 11.68 -2.38 4.67
C TRP A 107 13.07 -2.15 4.05
N LYS A 108 13.39 -2.96 3.07
CA LYS A 108 14.44 -2.64 2.09
C LYS A 108 13.74 -1.86 0.98
N PRO A 109 14.30 -0.72 0.52
CA PRO A 109 13.75 -0.07 -0.67
C PRO A 109 13.65 -1.11 -1.78
N PRO A 110 12.53 -1.16 -2.54
CA PRO A 110 12.52 -1.93 -3.76
C PRO A 110 13.65 -1.33 -4.56
N SER A 111 14.70 -2.11 -4.71
CA SER A 111 15.84 -1.70 -5.49
C SER A 111 15.25 -1.23 -6.81
N LYS A 112 15.50 0.03 -7.19
CA LYS A 112 15.28 0.50 -8.57
C LYS A 112 16.30 -0.19 -9.47
N ALA A 113 16.31 -1.50 -9.38
CA ALA A 113 17.06 -2.43 -10.13
C ALA A 113 15.96 -3.36 -10.65
N LYS A 114 15.43 -3.00 -11.81
CA LYS A 114 15.62 -3.91 -12.94
C LYS A 114 17.13 -4.13 -13.11
N GLU A 115 17.81 -4.71 -12.12
CA GLU A 115 18.79 -5.70 -12.46
C GLU A 115 17.91 -6.68 -13.20
N LYS A 116 18.15 -6.75 -14.50
CA LYS A 116 17.94 -7.98 -15.21
C LYS A 116 18.72 -9.00 -14.37
N ILE A 117 18.10 -9.54 -13.31
CA ILE A 117 18.36 -10.91 -12.91
C ILE A 117 18.22 -11.57 -14.26
N PRO A 118 19.32 -12.04 -14.87
CA PRO A 118 19.23 -12.74 -16.14
C PRO A 118 18.21 -13.79 -15.79
N SER A 119 17.01 -13.70 -16.38
CA SER A 119 15.95 -14.66 -16.16
C SER A 119 16.67 -15.98 -16.30
N ARG A 120 16.89 -16.72 -15.18
CA ARG A 120 17.77 -17.90 -15.17
C ARG A 120 17.39 -18.65 -16.43
N ASN A 121 18.29 -18.66 -17.41
CA ASN A 121 17.89 -18.96 -18.78
C ASN A 121 17.16 -20.31 -18.69
N ILE A 122 16.00 -20.48 -19.34
CA ILE A 122 15.25 -21.74 -19.23
C ILE A 122 16.19 -22.92 -19.54
N ALA A 123 17.17 -22.71 -20.42
CA ALA A 123 18.27 -23.62 -20.64
C ALA A 123 19.08 -23.94 -19.37
N GLU A 124 19.49 -22.94 -18.59
CA GLU A 124 20.20 -23.13 -17.32
C GLU A 124 19.35 -23.85 -16.25
N LYS A 125 18.05 -23.51 -16.15
CA LYS A 125 17.12 -24.20 -15.22
C LYS A 125 16.92 -25.67 -15.61
N MET A 126 16.92 -25.97 -16.90
CA MET A 126 16.78 -27.33 -17.44
C MET A 126 18.11 -28.01 -17.72
N LYS A 127 19.24 -27.39 -17.33
CA LYS A 127 20.61 -27.86 -17.61
C LYS A 127 20.89 -28.17 -19.08
N LEU A 128 20.21 -27.48 -19.99
CA LEU A 128 20.40 -27.58 -21.45
C LEU A 128 21.65 -26.79 -21.86
N ASN A 129 22.51 -27.44 -22.64
CA ASN A 129 23.69 -26.84 -23.24
C ASN A 129 23.32 -26.08 -24.51
N THR A 130 23.36 -24.75 -24.43
CA THR A 130 23.03 -23.88 -25.57
C THR A 130 24.06 -23.89 -26.69
N ARG A 131 25.19 -24.60 -26.53
CA ARG A 131 26.20 -24.82 -27.59
C ARG A 131 25.87 -26.05 -28.44
N ASP A 132 24.97 -26.91 -27.98
CA ASP A 132 24.44 -28.04 -28.75
C ASP A 132 23.20 -27.60 -29.54
N ALA A 133 23.16 -27.94 -30.83
CA ALA A 133 22.09 -27.50 -31.73
C ALA A 133 20.73 -28.11 -31.36
N ARG A 134 20.71 -29.35 -30.85
CA ARG A 134 19.48 -30.05 -30.44
C ARG A 134 18.95 -29.46 -29.15
N GLU A 135 19.80 -29.26 -28.15
CA GLU A 135 19.36 -28.72 -26.85
C GLU A 135 18.94 -27.24 -26.93
N LYS A 136 19.59 -26.47 -27.82
CA LYS A 136 19.14 -25.11 -28.17
C LYS A 136 17.74 -25.11 -28.80
N GLN A 137 17.42 -26.08 -29.65
CA GLN A 137 16.09 -26.19 -30.26
C GLN A 137 15.02 -26.52 -29.20
N ILE A 138 15.34 -27.37 -28.22
CA ILE A 138 14.44 -27.68 -27.09
C ILE A 138 14.14 -26.42 -26.27
N ALA A 139 15.18 -25.63 -25.92
CA ALA A 139 14.99 -24.38 -25.20
C ALA A 139 14.09 -23.39 -25.95
N ASN A 140 14.30 -23.26 -27.27
CA ASN A 140 13.49 -22.37 -28.11
C ASN A 140 12.03 -22.82 -28.22
N GLN A 141 11.76 -24.14 -28.32
CA GLN A 141 10.39 -24.65 -28.32
C GLN A 141 9.66 -24.36 -27.01
N ILE A 142 10.36 -24.46 -25.87
CA ILE A 142 9.76 -24.19 -24.56
C ILE A 142 9.43 -22.71 -24.44
N ILE A 143 10.34 -21.82 -24.85
CA ILE A 143 10.08 -20.37 -24.90
C ILE A 143 8.89 -20.05 -25.81
N GLY A 144 8.81 -20.69 -26.98
CA GLY A 144 7.72 -20.47 -27.94
C GLY A 144 6.35 -20.97 -27.47
N ARG A 145 6.29 -21.96 -26.56
CA ARG A 145 5.04 -22.46 -25.97
C ARG A 145 4.55 -21.62 -24.78
N PHE A 146 5.41 -20.81 -24.17
CA PHE A 146 4.97 -19.81 -23.19
C PHE A 146 4.34 -18.63 -23.94
N ASP A 147 3.08 -18.80 -24.30
CA ASP A 147 2.30 -17.79 -24.99
C ASP A 147 2.10 -16.56 -24.09
N ARG A 148 2.51 -15.39 -24.57
CA ARG A 148 2.47 -14.13 -23.83
C ARG A 148 1.07 -13.56 -23.66
N LEU A 149 0.07 -14.19 -24.29
CA LEU A 149 -1.31 -13.72 -24.38
C LEU A 149 -2.21 -14.27 -23.26
N PHE A 150 -1.72 -15.19 -22.42
CA PHE A 150 -2.52 -15.86 -21.38
C PHE A 150 -2.06 -15.62 -19.93
N PHE A 151 -1.23 -14.61 -19.69
CA PHE A 151 -0.81 -14.20 -18.34
C PHE A 151 -0.85 -12.69 -18.15
#